data_AF-A0A7W0M2D0-F1
#
_entry.id   AF-A0A7W0M2D0-F1
#
_cell.length_a   1.000
_cell.length_b   1.000
_cell.length_c   1.000
_cell.angle_alpha   90.00
_cell.angle_beta   90.00
_cell.angle_gamma   90.00
#
_symmetry.space_group_name_H-M   'P 1'
#
loop_
_entity.id
_entity.type
_entity.pdbx_description
1 polymer ?
#
loop_
_entity_poly.entity_id
_entity_poly.type
_entity_poly.pdbx_seq_one_letter_code
_entity_poly.pdbx_strand_id
1 'polypeptide(L)'
;MLKGRTTGSIALLAVLATPPSVMAQASSETATTPEVATAAASLPLGPADLTETRTTTTLQPGVTLTTIVRGATDPTHVWTVEASIPADETSPDPDAPPRALSDRTSAEELADRLREEGFDPRVEEVVTPATADFAGGSLGWRVRVGRFTDKAGADATRAQMIAAGFAGATLFTGWDGSPTDRGPWRLQVLTIDPRTFRGSLLASYGPDIEDRETTSALSRAQSAAAAVNAGYFVFDPAAGAPGDPAGVGVYGGRLLSETVGRRPALVVRAEALGTQVERLRWVGTVEGYDDVRLTLDGIDRVPGLIRNCGGTADDVPTGLPLHDFTCTDSDELVAFTSDFGQSTPSGPGLEAVLDRHNTVVSLRSPRGGPLSAGHKSVQATGTLVDDLSAAAVIGEQLKISTKLRGERGQVVGQPPSTSIVNGGPELVRDGRLHVTPTADGFVRPTDPSFYYGFSAKRNPRTFAGVDAAGRIMLVAADGRSTSSLGLTIVETGAVAQALGMRDALNLDGGGSTTMVVDGQVINQPSDAAGERPVGDALLILP
;
A
#
# COMPACT_ATOMS: atom_id res chain seq x y z
N MET A 1 -4.53 -69.07 -27.41
CA MET A 1 -4.24 -68.92 -28.85
C MET A 1 -2.92 -68.19 -29.02
N LEU A 2 -2.12 -68.64 -29.98
CA LEU A 2 -0.67 -68.44 -30.15
C LEU A 2 -0.13 -67.00 -30.11
N LYS A 3 1.07 -66.85 -29.52
CA LYS A 3 2.34 -66.33 -30.08
C LYS A 3 3.31 -66.16 -28.90
N GLY A 4 4.54 -66.63 -28.85
CA GLY A 4 5.45 -67.26 -29.80
C GLY A 4 6.88 -66.91 -29.36
N ARG A 5 7.62 -67.91 -28.83
CA ARG A 5 9.07 -68.23 -28.95
C ARG A 5 10.09 -67.06 -29.05
N THR A 6 11.25 -67.04 -28.38
CA THR A 6 12.19 -68.12 -28.04
C THR A 6 13.29 -67.58 -27.11
N THR A 7 13.68 -68.38 -26.12
CA THR A 7 14.87 -68.22 -25.26
C THR A 7 15.90 -69.29 -25.60
N GLY A 8 17.19 -68.97 -25.49
CA GLY A 8 18.15 -69.91 -24.89
C GLY A 8 19.48 -70.12 -25.59
N SER A 9 20.52 -69.93 -24.77
CA SER A 9 21.83 -70.62 -24.73
C SER A 9 22.98 -69.92 -25.48
N ILE A 10 23.95 -69.29 -24.81
CA ILE A 10 24.97 -69.73 -23.81
C ILE A 10 26.18 -70.43 -24.46
N ALA A 11 27.35 -69.96 -24.00
CA ALA A 11 28.73 -70.46 -24.12
C ALA A 11 29.49 -70.01 -25.37
N LEU A 12 30.77 -69.64 -25.37
CA LEU A 12 31.84 -69.40 -24.38
C LEU A 12 33.08 -69.28 -25.28
N LEU A 13 33.95 -68.27 -25.16
CA LEU A 13 35.40 -68.49 -25.23
C LEU A 13 36.16 -67.24 -24.80
N ALA A 14 37.16 -67.49 -23.95
CA ALA A 14 37.98 -66.54 -23.23
C ALA A 14 39.13 -65.98 -24.07
N VAL A 15 39.55 -64.73 -23.80
CA VAL A 15 40.95 -64.29 -23.94
C VAL A 15 41.29 -63.30 -22.82
N LEU A 16 42.53 -63.43 -22.37
CA LEU A 16 43.17 -62.95 -21.16
C LEU A 16 43.20 -61.42 -20.93
N ALA A 17 43.34 -61.11 -19.63
CA ALA A 17 43.52 -59.81 -19.00
C ALA A 17 44.83 -59.07 -19.35
N THR A 18 44.78 -57.74 -19.34
CA THR A 18 45.67 -56.79 -18.63
C THR A 18 45.17 -55.35 -18.87
N PRO A 19 45.41 -54.39 -17.94
CA PRO A 19 44.58 -53.18 -17.80
C PRO A 19 45.12 -51.98 -18.58
N PRO A 20 44.27 -50.96 -18.85
CA PRO A 20 44.77 -49.61 -19.04
C PRO A 20 44.18 -48.63 -18.03
N SER A 21 45.11 -47.98 -17.32
CA SER A 21 45.27 -46.52 -17.30
C SER A 21 44.07 -45.65 -16.93
N VAL A 22 44.14 -45.08 -15.73
CA VAL A 22 43.32 -43.95 -15.28
C VAL A 22 43.64 -42.72 -16.14
N MET A 23 42.63 -42.16 -16.81
CA MET A 23 42.60 -40.76 -17.22
C MET A 23 41.29 -40.13 -16.75
N ALA A 24 41.42 -39.06 -15.98
CA ALA A 24 40.34 -38.31 -15.35
C ALA A 24 39.44 -37.64 -16.41
N GLN A 25 38.12 -37.77 -16.22
CA GLN A 25 37.13 -37.00 -16.95
C GLN A 25 37.14 -35.56 -16.45
N ALA A 26 37.34 -34.61 -17.37
CA ALA A 26 37.15 -33.19 -17.11
C ALA A 26 35.65 -32.89 -17.03
N SER A 27 35.17 -32.59 -15.82
CA SER A 27 33.87 -31.94 -15.60
C SER A 27 34.00 -30.48 -16.01
N SER A 28 33.12 -30.01 -16.89
CA SER A 28 33.01 -28.59 -17.26
C SER A 28 32.51 -27.79 -16.06
N GLU A 29 33.42 -27.09 -15.38
CA GLU A 29 33.11 -26.09 -14.38
C GLU A 29 32.35 -24.92 -15.03
N THR A 30 31.13 -24.69 -14.56
CA THR A 30 30.41 -23.42 -14.73
C THR A 30 31.24 -22.30 -14.11
N ALA A 31 31.80 -21.45 -14.96
CA ALA A 31 32.51 -20.25 -14.57
C ALA A 31 31.55 -19.24 -13.92
N THR A 32 31.63 -19.11 -12.60
CA THR A 32 31.13 -17.95 -11.86
C THR A 32 31.96 -16.74 -12.26
N THR A 33 31.37 -15.85 -13.06
CA THR A 33 31.96 -14.53 -13.30
C THR A 33 31.56 -13.64 -12.13
N PRO A 34 32.49 -13.00 -11.39
CA PRO A 34 32.11 -12.03 -10.38
C PRO A 34 31.66 -10.76 -11.08
N GLU A 35 30.34 -10.58 -11.23
CA GLU A 35 29.79 -9.26 -11.45
C GLU A 35 30.15 -8.42 -10.21
N VAL A 36 30.79 -7.27 -10.43
CA VAL A 36 31.18 -6.35 -9.35
C VAL A 36 29.90 -5.74 -8.78
N ALA A 37 29.24 -6.49 -7.90
CA ALA A 37 28.28 -5.94 -6.97
C ALA A 37 29.07 -5.03 -6.05
N THR A 38 28.86 -3.71 -6.15
CA THR A 38 29.13 -2.80 -5.05
C THR A 38 28.57 -3.46 -3.80
N ALA A 39 29.43 -3.79 -2.83
CA ALA A 39 29.02 -4.36 -1.57
C ALA A 39 27.86 -3.52 -1.04
N ALA A 40 26.65 -4.08 -1.06
CA ALA A 40 25.47 -3.31 -0.69
C ALA A 40 25.69 -2.82 0.73
N ALA A 41 25.64 -1.50 0.93
CA ALA A 41 25.75 -0.93 2.26
C ALA A 41 24.71 -1.59 3.16
N SER A 42 25.09 -1.88 4.41
CA SER A 42 24.18 -2.36 5.42
C SER A 42 22.98 -1.41 5.55
N LEU A 43 21.80 -1.93 5.89
CA LEU A 43 20.62 -1.08 6.03
C LEU A 43 20.87 -0.02 7.12
N PRO A 44 20.44 1.24 6.90
CA PRO A 44 20.60 2.34 7.87
C PRO A 44 19.56 2.26 8.98
N LEU A 45 19.48 1.11 9.65
CA LEU A 45 18.55 0.83 10.74
C LEU A 45 19.35 0.49 12.00
N GLY A 46 19.18 1.30 13.03
CA GLY A 46 19.94 1.18 14.27
C GLY A 46 21.44 1.45 14.12
N PRO A 47 22.23 1.13 15.15
CA PRO A 47 23.69 1.26 15.13
C PRO A 47 24.39 0.52 13.98
N ALA A 48 25.55 1.01 13.55
CA ALA A 48 26.30 0.43 12.43
C ALA A 48 26.92 -0.94 12.73
N ASP A 49 27.10 -1.29 14.00
CA ASP A 49 27.71 -2.55 14.47
C ASP A 49 26.73 -3.74 14.46
N LEU A 50 25.47 -3.53 14.10
CA LEU A 50 24.47 -4.60 14.06
C LEU A 50 24.78 -5.62 12.96
N THR A 51 24.66 -6.90 13.32
CA THR A 51 24.68 -8.01 12.38
C THR A 51 23.54 -7.88 11.37
N GLU A 52 23.86 -8.15 10.11
CA GLU A 52 22.89 -8.22 9.02
C GLU A 52 23.16 -9.48 8.20
N THR A 53 22.09 -10.22 7.91
CA THR A 53 22.13 -11.40 7.05
C THR A 53 21.24 -11.16 5.84
N ARG A 54 21.71 -11.58 4.67
CA ARG A 54 20.98 -11.50 3.41
C ARG A 54 21.00 -12.87 2.74
N THR A 55 19.81 -13.40 2.45
CA THR A 55 19.64 -14.67 1.74
C THR A 55 18.87 -14.41 0.46
N THR A 56 19.47 -14.72 -0.68
CA THR A 56 18.89 -14.47 -2.00
C THR A 56 18.57 -15.77 -2.73
N THR A 57 17.38 -15.86 -3.30
CA THR A 57 16.91 -16.96 -4.13
C THR A 57 16.38 -16.40 -5.45
N THR A 58 16.74 -17.03 -6.57
CA THR A 58 16.13 -16.73 -7.88
C THR A 58 14.79 -17.45 -8.00
N LEU A 59 13.72 -16.70 -8.28
CA LEU A 59 12.37 -17.26 -8.45
C LEU A 59 12.11 -17.64 -9.91
N GLN A 60 12.53 -16.78 -10.84
CA GLN A 60 12.48 -16.99 -12.28
C GLN A 60 13.55 -16.12 -12.97
N PRO A 61 13.83 -16.28 -14.28
CA PRO A 61 14.75 -15.41 -14.98
C PRO A 61 14.44 -13.92 -14.75
N GLY A 62 15.43 -13.18 -14.25
CA GLY A 62 15.30 -11.76 -13.92
C GLY A 62 14.54 -11.44 -12.64
N VAL A 63 14.13 -12.41 -11.82
CA VAL A 63 13.45 -12.15 -10.54
C VAL A 63 14.16 -12.86 -9.40
N THR A 64 14.56 -12.09 -8.39
CA THR A 64 15.17 -12.62 -7.16
C THR A 64 14.41 -12.15 -5.92
N LEU A 65 14.24 -13.04 -4.96
CA LEU A 65 13.81 -12.73 -3.60
C LEU A 65 15.04 -12.64 -2.70
N THR A 66 15.23 -11.52 -2.01
CA THR A 66 16.22 -11.37 -0.95
C THR A 66 15.53 -11.17 0.40
N THR A 67 15.78 -12.04 1.36
CA THR A 67 15.39 -11.83 2.76
C THR A 67 16.54 -11.16 3.50
N ILE A 68 16.26 -10.04 4.14
CA ILE A 68 17.21 -9.30 4.98
C ILE A 68 16.75 -9.38 6.44
N VAL A 69 17.62 -9.86 7.32
CA VAL A 69 17.42 -9.81 8.77
C VAL A 69 18.55 -9.00 9.38
N ARG A 70 18.20 -7.95 10.12
CA ARG A 70 19.16 -7.03 10.74
C ARG A 70 18.88 -6.88 12.23
N GLY A 71 19.94 -6.88 13.02
CA GLY A 71 19.85 -6.64 14.45
C GLY A 71 19.34 -7.84 15.24
N ALA A 72 19.03 -7.61 16.51
CA ALA A 72 18.56 -8.62 17.44
C ALA A 72 17.56 -8.00 18.43
N THR A 73 16.78 -8.84 19.10
CA THR A 73 15.82 -8.38 20.12
C THR A 73 16.55 -7.63 21.22
N ASP A 74 16.10 -6.41 21.48
CA ASP A 74 16.59 -5.58 22.56
C ASP A 74 15.73 -5.80 23.83
N PRO A 75 16.27 -6.38 24.91
CA PRO A 75 15.53 -6.63 26.14
C PRO A 75 15.17 -5.35 26.91
N THR A 76 15.70 -4.18 26.51
CA THR A 76 15.33 -2.90 27.11
C THR A 76 13.96 -2.41 26.64
N HIS A 77 13.46 -2.95 25.52
CA HIS A 77 12.10 -2.70 25.07
C HIS A 77 11.09 -3.43 25.96
N VAL A 78 10.10 -2.68 26.41
CA VAL A 78 9.00 -3.15 27.25
C VAL A 78 7.65 -2.92 26.59
N TRP A 79 6.65 -3.63 27.08
CA TRP A 79 5.24 -3.30 26.87
C TRP A 79 4.81 -2.19 27.83
N THR A 80 3.85 -1.38 27.40
CA THR A 80 3.29 -0.26 28.19
C THR A 80 1.86 0.01 27.71
N VAL A 81 1.09 0.79 28.47
CA VAL A 81 -0.21 1.29 28.03
C VAL A 81 -0.03 2.75 27.62
N GLU A 82 -0.33 3.10 26.37
CA GLU A 82 -0.43 4.49 25.92
C GLU A 82 -1.87 4.95 26.13
N ALA A 83 -2.05 5.92 27.02
CA ALA A 83 -3.35 6.45 27.37
C ALA A 83 -3.81 7.46 26.31
N SER A 84 -5.11 7.47 26.03
CA SER A 84 -5.73 8.44 25.15
C SER A 84 -6.02 9.73 25.92
N ILE A 85 -5.47 10.83 25.43
CA ILE A 85 -5.62 12.18 25.99
C ILE A 85 -6.94 12.76 25.46
N PRO A 86 -7.94 13.02 26.32
CA PRO A 86 -9.19 13.64 25.89
C PRO A 86 -8.92 15.07 25.41
N ALA A 87 -9.80 15.59 24.55
CA ALA A 87 -9.86 17.02 24.34
C ALA A 87 -10.39 17.69 25.62
N ASP A 88 -9.72 18.74 26.08
CA ASP A 88 -10.10 19.53 27.24
C ASP A 88 -10.24 21.02 26.85
N GLU A 89 -10.54 21.90 27.82
CA GLU A 89 -10.72 23.34 27.59
C GLU A 89 -9.47 24.06 27.08
N THR A 90 -8.29 23.44 27.19
CA THR A 90 -7.02 23.97 26.66
C THR A 90 -6.74 23.50 25.23
N SER A 91 -7.47 22.48 24.76
CA SER A 91 -7.45 22.06 23.37
C SER A 91 -8.00 23.18 22.48
N PRO A 92 -7.35 23.49 21.34
CA PRO A 92 -7.92 24.38 20.32
C PRO A 92 -9.29 23.93 19.79
N ASP A 93 -9.62 22.65 20.01
CA ASP A 93 -10.92 22.05 19.75
C ASP A 93 -11.29 21.11 20.94
N PRO A 94 -12.14 21.57 21.88
CA PRO A 94 -12.54 20.79 23.05
C PRO A 94 -13.53 19.64 22.73
N ASP A 95 -14.12 19.61 21.53
CA ASP A 95 -15.03 18.54 21.08
C ASP A 95 -14.28 17.43 20.31
N ALA A 96 -12.96 17.55 20.15
CA ALA A 96 -12.15 16.58 19.41
C ALA A 96 -12.11 15.20 20.10
N PRO A 97 -12.04 14.10 19.33
CA PRO A 97 -11.93 12.75 19.89
C PRO A 97 -10.62 12.59 20.68
N PRO A 98 -10.55 11.66 21.66
CA PRO A 98 -9.31 11.38 22.38
C PRO A 98 -8.14 11.03 21.46
N ARG A 99 -6.96 11.59 21.74
CA ARG A 99 -5.75 11.52 20.90
C ARG A 99 -4.61 10.80 21.61
N ALA A 100 -3.64 10.29 20.85
CA ALA A 100 -2.42 9.72 21.42
C ALA A 100 -1.43 10.81 21.85
N LEU A 101 -1.42 11.94 21.12
CA LEU A 101 -0.63 13.13 21.39
C LEU A 101 -1.53 14.35 21.64
N SER A 102 -1.14 15.18 22.60
CA SER A 102 -1.66 16.54 22.80
C SER A 102 -0.51 17.49 23.13
N ASP A 103 -0.83 18.72 23.52
CA ASP A 103 0.13 19.59 24.19
C ASP A 103 0.53 19.03 25.58
N ARG A 104 1.53 19.67 26.18
CA ARG A 104 2.13 19.22 27.43
C ARG A 104 1.16 19.31 28.61
N THR A 105 0.35 20.36 28.66
CA THR A 105 -0.54 20.63 29.79
C THR A 105 -1.60 19.55 29.88
N SER A 106 -2.33 19.27 28.79
CA SER A 106 -3.32 18.18 28.74
C SER A 106 -2.71 16.80 29.08
N ALA A 107 -1.49 16.54 28.64
CA ALA A 107 -0.79 15.29 28.96
C ALA A 107 -0.42 15.20 30.46
N GLU A 108 0.01 16.28 31.08
CA GLU A 108 0.29 16.37 32.51
C GLU A 108 -1.00 16.22 33.34
N GLU A 109 -2.11 16.85 32.93
CA GLU A 109 -3.41 16.73 33.59
C GLU A 109 -3.97 15.30 33.53
N LEU A 110 -3.89 14.63 32.37
CA LEU A 110 -4.26 13.21 32.28
C LEU A 110 -3.38 12.35 33.19
N ALA A 111 -2.07 12.64 33.25
CA ALA A 111 -1.17 11.91 34.11
C ALA A 111 -1.49 12.11 35.60
N ASP A 112 -1.89 13.31 36.03
CA ASP A 112 -2.32 13.54 37.41
C ASP A 112 -3.60 12.76 37.76
N ARG A 113 -4.61 12.77 36.87
CA ARG A 113 -5.83 11.95 37.04
C ARG A 113 -5.52 10.45 37.12
N LEU A 114 -4.59 9.96 36.31
CA LEU A 114 -4.14 8.57 36.37
C LEU A 114 -3.43 8.27 37.70
N ARG A 115 -2.63 9.19 38.25
CA ARG A 115 -1.99 9.03 39.57
C ARG A 115 -3.01 8.98 40.70
N GLU A 116 -4.06 9.79 40.64
CA GLU A 116 -5.15 9.79 41.62
C GLU A 116 -5.87 8.43 41.69
N GLU A 117 -5.98 7.75 40.55
CA GLU A 117 -6.53 6.39 40.43
C GLU A 117 -5.49 5.27 40.68
N GLY A 118 -4.29 5.63 41.13
CA GLY A 118 -3.25 4.70 41.57
C GLY A 118 -2.37 4.11 40.46
N PHE A 119 -2.40 4.68 39.25
CA PHE A 119 -1.52 4.28 38.16
C PHE A 119 -0.16 5.00 38.24
N ASP A 120 0.84 4.49 37.50
CA ASP A 120 2.18 5.08 37.35
C ASP A 120 2.39 5.65 35.94
N PRO A 121 1.92 6.88 35.65
CA PRO A 121 2.01 7.50 34.33
C PRO A 121 3.31 8.29 34.14
N ARG A 122 3.82 8.23 32.92
CA ARG A 122 4.95 8.99 32.39
C ARG A 122 4.48 9.86 31.25
N VAL A 123 4.84 11.14 31.30
CA VAL A 123 4.58 12.10 30.22
C VAL A 123 5.85 12.21 29.39
N GLU A 124 5.76 11.86 28.11
CA GLU A 124 6.91 11.73 27.22
C GLU A 124 6.71 12.61 25.98
N GLU A 125 7.69 13.44 25.65
CA GLU A 125 7.68 14.23 24.41
C GLU A 125 7.96 13.32 23.22
N VAL A 126 7.22 13.52 22.13
CA VAL A 126 7.47 12.85 20.85
C VAL A 126 8.09 13.84 19.89
N VAL A 127 9.31 13.54 19.45
CA VAL A 127 10.08 14.37 18.52
C VAL A 127 10.33 13.58 17.24
N THR A 128 10.24 14.23 16.09
CA THR A 128 10.44 13.62 14.78
C THR A 128 11.48 14.38 13.95
N PRO A 129 12.27 13.71 13.09
CA PRO A 129 13.20 14.42 12.20
C PRO A 129 12.47 15.27 11.15
N ALA A 130 13.18 16.24 10.60
CA ALA A 130 12.71 16.97 9.42
C ALA A 130 12.72 16.07 8.17
N THR A 131 11.80 16.33 7.25
CA THR A 131 11.74 15.72 5.92
C THR A 131 11.88 16.79 4.83
N ALA A 132 11.61 16.45 3.56
CA ALA A 132 11.72 17.41 2.47
C ALA A 132 10.70 18.56 2.55
N ASP A 133 9.53 18.31 3.15
CA ASP A 133 8.42 19.27 3.24
C ASP A 133 7.75 19.34 4.62
N PHE A 134 8.37 18.73 5.64
CA PHE A 134 7.91 18.79 7.02
C PHE A 134 9.06 19.16 7.94
N ALA A 135 8.88 20.20 8.75
CA ALA A 135 9.97 20.77 9.56
C ALA A 135 10.47 19.82 10.67
N GLY A 136 9.68 18.81 11.04
CA GLY A 136 9.96 17.95 12.17
C GLY A 136 9.87 18.70 13.51
N GLY A 137 10.60 18.22 14.52
CA GLY A 137 10.57 18.77 15.87
C GLY A 137 9.54 18.09 16.77
N SER A 138 9.09 18.81 17.80
CA SER A 138 8.11 18.30 18.76
C SER A 138 6.75 18.14 18.09
N LEU A 139 6.22 16.92 18.09
CA LEU A 139 4.87 16.59 17.62
C LEU A 139 3.82 16.75 18.72
N GLY A 140 4.24 16.72 19.99
CA GLY A 140 3.36 16.72 21.15
C GLY A 140 3.83 15.75 22.23
N TRP A 141 2.99 15.55 23.23
CA TRP A 141 3.28 14.75 24.41
C TRP A 141 2.30 13.58 24.50
N ARG A 142 2.83 12.39 24.81
CA ARG A 142 2.05 11.17 25.09
C ARG A 142 2.09 10.83 26.57
N VAL A 143 1.09 10.10 27.03
CA VAL A 143 1.03 9.56 28.41
C VAL A 143 1.13 8.05 28.38
N ARG A 144 2.09 7.49 29.12
CA ARG A 144 2.31 6.04 29.19
C ARG A 144 2.26 5.52 30.61
N VAL A 145 1.57 4.40 30.82
CA VAL A 145 1.38 3.78 32.13
C VAL A 145 2.14 2.46 32.21
N GLY A 146 2.94 2.33 33.27
CA GLY A 146 3.65 1.10 33.62
C GLY A 146 4.71 0.65 32.59
N ARG A 147 5.49 -0.36 32.97
CA ARG A 147 6.50 -1.02 32.12
C ARG A 147 6.41 -2.52 32.38
N PHE A 148 6.16 -3.29 31.33
CA PHE A 148 5.85 -4.71 31.45
C PHE A 148 6.74 -5.53 30.54
N THR A 149 7.21 -6.67 31.02
CA THR A 149 8.04 -7.60 30.24
C THR A 149 7.23 -8.33 29.17
N ASP A 150 5.92 -8.45 29.34
CA ASP A 150 5.01 -9.10 28.41
C ASP A 150 3.74 -8.26 28.17
N LYS A 151 3.05 -8.62 27.09
CA LYS A 151 1.81 -7.95 26.68
C LYS A 151 0.68 -8.17 27.67
N ALA A 152 0.61 -9.34 28.32
CA ALA A 152 -0.48 -9.70 29.21
C ALA A 152 -0.53 -8.79 30.45
N GLY A 153 0.63 -8.44 31.01
CA GLY A 153 0.73 -7.47 32.10
C GLY A 153 0.23 -6.08 31.69
N ALA A 154 0.64 -5.61 30.51
CA ALA A 154 0.16 -4.32 29.99
C ALA A 154 -1.35 -4.35 29.68
N ASP A 155 -1.87 -5.44 29.11
CA ASP A 155 -3.31 -5.62 28.85
C ASP A 155 -4.12 -5.64 30.15
N ALA A 156 -3.61 -6.25 31.22
CA ALA A 156 -4.25 -6.26 32.53
C ALA A 156 -4.33 -4.85 33.13
N THR A 157 -3.23 -4.07 33.09
CA THR A 157 -3.24 -2.67 33.52
C THR A 157 -4.16 -1.83 32.63
N ARG A 158 -4.18 -2.05 31.32
CA ARG A 158 -5.11 -1.38 30.40
C ARG A 158 -6.56 -1.66 30.77
N ALA A 159 -6.91 -2.90 31.11
CA ALA A 159 -8.26 -3.26 31.52
C ALA A 159 -8.67 -2.54 32.84
N GLN A 160 -7.76 -2.43 33.80
CA GLN A 160 -7.96 -1.64 35.03
C GLN A 160 -8.17 -0.16 34.70
N MET A 161 -7.35 0.40 33.80
CA MET A 161 -7.46 1.79 33.34
C MET A 161 -8.83 2.07 32.70
N ILE A 162 -9.32 1.14 31.87
CA ILE A 162 -10.66 1.23 31.26
C ILE A 162 -11.76 1.14 32.31
N ALA A 163 -11.64 0.24 33.29
CA ALA A 163 -12.60 0.13 34.38
C ALA A 163 -12.66 1.41 35.24
N ALA A 164 -11.56 2.16 35.33
CA ALA A 164 -11.46 3.48 35.97
C ALA A 164 -11.90 4.65 35.07
N GLY A 165 -12.44 4.38 33.87
CA GLY A 165 -13.00 5.41 32.98
C GLY A 165 -12.01 6.08 32.02
N PHE A 166 -10.80 5.56 31.87
CA PHE A 166 -9.83 6.05 30.89
C PHE A 166 -9.84 5.21 29.61
N ALA A 167 -9.25 5.74 28.54
CA ALA A 167 -9.04 5.03 27.29
C ALA A 167 -7.54 4.89 26.98
N GLY A 168 -7.18 3.90 26.18
CA GLY A 168 -5.79 3.70 25.74
C GLY A 168 -5.56 2.38 25.02
N ALA A 169 -4.32 2.15 24.61
CA ALA A 169 -3.88 0.98 23.86
C ALA A 169 -2.58 0.39 24.44
N THR A 170 -2.47 -0.94 24.39
CA THR A 170 -1.24 -1.64 24.74
C THR A 170 -0.25 -1.52 23.59
N LEU A 171 0.95 -1.02 23.87
CA LEU A 171 2.01 -0.80 22.87
C LEU A 171 3.34 -1.39 23.33
N PHE A 172 4.19 -1.68 22.35
CA PHE A 172 5.58 -2.09 22.57
C PHE A 172 6.52 -0.93 22.24
N THR A 173 7.41 -0.60 23.17
CA THR A 173 8.30 0.58 23.07
C THR A 173 9.32 0.51 21.92
N GLY A 174 9.65 -0.68 21.41
CA GLY A 174 10.51 -0.83 20.23
C GLY A 174 9.89 -0.29 18.93
N TRP A 175 8.61 0.06 18.94
CA TRP A 175 7.96 0.70 17.78
C TRP A 175 8.12 2.22 17.75
N ASP A 176 8.74 2.81 18.77
CA ASP A 176 8.90 4.28 18.89
C ASP A 176 9.81 4.90 17.83
N GLY A 177 10.65 4.11 17.16
CA GLY A 177 11.50 4.61 16.08
C GLY A 177 12.80 5.25 16.56
N SER A 178 13.36 4.81 17.70
CA SER A 178 14.62 5.39 18.18
C SER A 178 15.79 4.95 17.28
N PRO A 179 16.72 5.86 16.94
CA PRO A 179 17.89 5.54 16.12
C PRO A 179 18.89 4.62 16.84
N THR A 180 18.78 4.46 18.16
CA THR A 180 19.64 3.57 18.94
C THR A 180 19.10 2.15 19.05
N ASP A 181 17.89 1.90 18.54
CA ASP A 181 17.26 0.59 18.65
C ASP A 181 18.10 -0.46 17.93
N ARG A 182 18.16 -1.66 18.50
CA ARG A 182 19.00 -2.75 17.98
C ARG A 182 18.23 -3.76 17.12
N GLY A 183 16.93 -3.53 16.90
CA GLY A 183 16.07 -4.37 16.08
C GLY A 183 15.27 -5.42 16.89
N PRO A 184 14.94 -6.57 16.29
CA PRO A 184 15.29 -6.98 14.92
C PRO A 184 14.42 -6.30 13.86
N TRP A 185 14.93 -6.26 12.63
CA TRP A 185 14.16 -5.95 11.42
C TRP A 185 14.21 -7.12 10.46
N ARG A 186 13.08 -7.41 9.82
CA ARG A 186 12.95 -8.43 8.78
C ARG A 186 12.27 -7.85 7.55
N LEU A 187 12.95 -7.93 6.41
CA LEU A 187 12.48 -7.42 5.13
C LEU A 187 12.57 -8.50 4.06
N GLN A 188 11.63 -8.50 3.13
CA GLN A 188 11.67 -9.27 1.90
C GLN A 188 11.72 -8.30 0.72
N VAL A 189 12.67 -8.51 -0.19
CA VAL A 189 12.94 -7.65 -1.35
C VAL A 189 12.82 -8.51 -2.61
N LEU A 190 11.77 -8.29 -3.40
CA LEU A 190 11.68 -8.79 -4.76
C LEU A 190 12.37 -7.80 -5.69
N THR A 191 13.41 -8.25 -6.39
CA THR A 191 14.10 -7.46 -7.42
C THR A 191 13.80 -8.04 -8.79
N ILE A 192 13.34 -7.19 -9.72
CA ILE A 192 13.03 -7.53 -11.10
C ILE A 192 14.02 -6.80 -12.01
N ASP A 193 14.84 -7.56 -12.73
CA ASP A 193 15.73 -7.04 -13.77
C ASP A 193 15.06 -7.14 -15.14
N PRO A 194 14.59 -6.02 -15.72
CA PRO A 194 13.86 -6.03 -16.99
C PRO A 194 14.69 -6.57 -18.17
N ARG A 195 16.02 -6.60 -18.07
CA ARG A 195 16.89 -7.12 -19.15
C ARG A 195 16.74 -8.63 -19.31
N THR A 196 16.49 -9.35 -18.21
CA THR A 196 16.42 -10.82 -18.18
C THR A 196 15.03 -11.34 -17.83
N PHE A 197 14.16 -10.49 -17.28
CA PHE A 197 12.75 -10.78 -17.05
C PHE A 197 12.01 -11.04 -18.36
N ARG A 198 11.22 -12.12 -18.41
CA ARG A 198 10.41 -12.52 -19.58
C ARG A 198 8.94 -12.72 -19.25
N GLY A 199 8.57 -12.53 -17.98
CA GLY A 199 7.19 -12.62 -17.52
C GLY A 199 6.45 -11.30 -17.64
N SER A 200 5.43 -11.10 -16.81
CA SER A 200 4.66 -9.86 -16.75
C SER A 200 4.51 -9.33 -15.32
N LEU A 201 4.77 -8.03 -15.13
CA LEU A 201 4.47 -7.28 -13.90
C LEU A 201 3.20 -6.46 -14.11
N LEU A 202 2.15 -6.74 -13.33
CA LEU A 202 0.86 -6.07 -13.45
C LEU A 202 0.18 -5.94 -12.10
N ALA A 203 -0.79 -5.02 -12.01
CA ALA A 203 -1.64 -4.89 -10.83
C ALA A 203 -2.99 -5.58 -11.04
N SER A 204 -3.58 -6.11 -9.98
CA SER A 204 -4.91 -6.72 -9.98
C SER A 204 -5.67 -6.32 -8.73
N TYR A 205 -6.94 -5.98 -8.92
CA TYR A 205 -7.93 -5.69 -7.88
C TYR A 205 -8.92 -6.86 -7.69
N GLY A 206 -8.66 -8.02 -8.30
CA GLY A 206 -9.60 -9.15 -8.21
C GLY A 206 -10.75 -9.09 -9.22
N PRO A 207 -11.92 -9.67 -8.89
CA PRO A 207 -13.10 -9.73 -9.76
C PRO A 207 -13.77 -8.37 -9.99
N ASP A 208 -13.78 -7.51 -9.00
CA ASP A 208 -14.45 -6.21 -8.98
C ASP A 208 -13.77 -5.26 -7.98
N ILE A 209 -14.10 -3.97 -8.06
CA ILE A 209 -13.52 -2.91 -7.22
C ILE A 209 -14.27 -2.77 -5.88
N GLU A 210 -15.52 -3.23 -5.80
CA GLU A 210 -16.37 -3.03 -4.63
C GLU A 210 -16.02 -3.91 -3.43
N ASP A 211 -15.30 -5.02 -3.66
CA ASP A 211 -14.83 -5.97 -2.66
C ASP A 211 -13.29 -6.03 -2.54
N ARG A 212 -12.80 -6.82 -1.58
CA ARG A 212 -11.38 -6.99 -1.27
C ARG A 212 -10.96 -8.45 -1.32
N GLU A 213 -9.75 -8.68 -1.81
CA GLU A 213 -9.10 -9.98 -1.81
C GLU A 213 -7.80 -9.97 -1.03
N THR A 214 -7.43 -11.11 -0.47
CA THR A 214 -6.08 -11.24 0.06
C THR A 214 -5.05 -11.25 -1.07
N THR A 215 -3.84 -10.74 -0.82
CA THR A 215 -2.74 -10.77 -1.81
C THR A 215 -2.45 -12.20 -2.28
N SER A 216 -2.57 -13.19 -1.39
CA SER A 216 -2.43 -14.61 -1.70
C SER A 216 -3.56 -15.17 -2.56
N ALA A 217 -4.79 -14.64 -2.44
CA ALA A 217 -5.90 -15.01 -3.32
C ALA A 217 -5.68 -14.45 -4.73
N LEU A 218 -5.29 -13.17 -4.85
CA LEU A 218 -4.97 -12.52 -6.12
C LEU A 218 -3.80 -13.21 -6.83
N SER A 219 -2.74 -13.52 -6.09
CA SER A 219 -1.59 -14.28 -6.59
C SER A 219 -1.99 -15.65 -7.14
N ARG A 220 -2.78 -16.43 -6.39
CA ARG A 220 -3.23 -17.76 -6.82
C ARG A 220 -4.17 -17.68 -8.01
N ALA A 221 -5.07 -16.71 -8.05
CA ALA A 221 -6.04 -16.53 -9.14
C ALA A 221 -5.34 -16.34 -10.50
N GLN A 222 -4.17 -15.71 -10.52
CA GLN A 222 -3.40 -15.47 -11.75
C GLN A 222 -2.16 -16.36 -11.90
N SER A 223 -1.95 -17.33 -10.99
CA SER A 223 -0.74 -18.18 -10.97
C SER A 223 0.55 -17.36 -10.97
N ALA A 224 0.59 -16.27 -10.18
CA ALA A 224 1.76 -15.42 -10.05
C ALA A 224 2.88 -16.16 -9.31
N ALA A 225 4.12 -16.05 -9.81
CA ALA A 225 5.31 -16.57 -9.15
C ALA A 225 5.58 -15.83 -7.82
N ALA A 226 5.28 -14.52 -7.79
CA ALA A 226 5.32 -13.73 -6.58
C ALA A 226 4.32 -12.57 -6.64
N ALA A 227 3.95 -12.04 -5.48
CA ALA A 227 3.08 -10.87 -5.36
C ALA A 227 3.38 -10.05 -4.10
N VAL A 228 2.96 -8.79 -4.11
CA VAL A 228 2.93 -7.92 -2.93
C VAL A 228 1.66 -7.08 -2.95
N ASN A 229 1.11 -6.72 -1.79
CA ASN A 229 0.01 -5.76 -1.73
C ASN A 229 0.41 -4.41 -2.37
N ALA A 230 -0.55 -3.64 -2.88
CA ALA A 230 -0.27 -2.43 -3.63
C ALA A 230 -0.82 -1.16 -2.97
N GLY A 231 -1.77 -0.48 -3.60
CA GLY A 231 -2.20 0.86 -3.24
C GLY A 231 -3.11 0.92 -2.03
N TYR A 232 -3.40 2.15 -1.61
CA TYR A 232 -4.42 2.44 -0.62
C TYR A 232 -5.80 2.18 -1.18
N PHE A 233 -6.71 1.79 -0.30
CA PHE A 233 -8.08 1.45 -0.63
C PHE A 233 -9.04 1.88 0.49
N VAL A 234 -10.33 1.90 0.17
CA VAL A 234 -11.39 2.06 1.16
C VAL A 234 -11.49 0.77 1.99
N PHE A 235 -11.13 0.84 3.27
CA PHE A 235 -11.20 -0.31 4.17
C PHE A 235 -12.54 -0.41 4.91
N ASP A 236 -13.08 0.74 5.33
CA ASP A 236 -14.32 0.86 6.12
C ASP A 236 -15.51 1.11 5.18
N PRO A 237 -16.57 0.28 5.19
CA PRO A 237 -17.76 0.50 4.36
C PRO A 237 -18.49 1.82 4.65
N ALA A 238 -18.27 2.45 5.81
CA ALA A 238 -18.79 3.79 6.08
C ALA A 238 -18.09 4.88 5.24
N ALA A 239 -16.93 4.58 4.68
CA ALA A 239 -16.12 5.49 3.88
C ALA A 239 -16.22 5.25 2.36
N GLY A 240 -17.02 4.29 1.90
CA GLY A 240 -17.17 3.94 0.48
C GLY A 240 -17.31 2.43 0.26
N ALA A 241 -17.09 1.97 -0.97
CA ALA A 241 -17.12 0.55 -1.30
C ALA A 241 -15.80 -0.12 -0.87
N PRO A 242 -15.83 -1.19 -0.05
CA PRO A 242 -14.60 -1.79 0.45
C PRO A 242 -13.74 -2.42 -0.66
N GLY A 243 -12.64 -1.81 -1.05
CA GLY A 243 -11.81 -2.31 -2.18
C GLY A 243 -11.45 -1.21 -3.16
N ASP A 244 -12.32 -0.20 -3.23
CA ASP A 244 -12.15 1.01 -4.03
C ASP A 244 -10.77 1.63 -3.80
N PRO A 245 -9.92 1.74 -4.85
CA PRO A 245 -8.64 2.41 -4.75
C PRO A 245 -8.80 3.85 -4.27
N ALA A 246 -8.18 4.17 -3.14
CA ALA A 246 -8.21 5.50 -2.55
C ALA A 246 -7.10 6.38 -3.15
N GLY A 247 -7.17 6.54 -4.47
CA GLY A 247 -6.21 7.17 -5.37
C GLY A 247 -5.99 6.34 -6.63
N VAL A 248 -5.26 6.93 -7.59
CA VAL A 248 -5.25 6.47 -8.99
C VAL A 248 -5.07 4.95 -9.15
N GLY A 249 -6.01 4.36 -9.87
CA GLY A 249 -6.01 2.94 -10.24
C GLY A 249 -6.08 2.78 -11.75
N VAL A 250 -5.04 2.20 -12.35
CA VAL A 250 -5.04 1.76 -13.74
C VAL A 250 -4.72 0.28 -13.80
N TYR A 251 -5.60 -0.49 -14.44
CA TYR A 251 -5.46 -1.95 -14.52
C TYR A 251 -5.72 -2.41 -15.95
N GLY A 252 -4.73 -3.06 -16.56
CA GLY A 252 -4.80 -3.46 -17.97
C GLY A 252 -4.99 -2.26 -18.92
N GLY A 253 -4.37 -1.12 -18.61
CA GLY A 253 -4.51 0.13 -19.35
C GLY A 253 -5.83 0.89 -19.16
N ARG A 254 -6.73 0.41 -18.29
CA ARG A 254 -8.02 1.09 -18.01
C ARG A 254 -7.91 1.87 -16.72
N LEU A 255 -8.27 3.15 -16.77
CA LEU A 255 -8.35 4.03 -15.61
C LEU A 255 -9.67 3.81 -14.89
N LEU A 256 -9.60 3.27 -13.67
CA LEU A 256 -10.74 2.84 -12.85
C LEU A 256 -10.77 3.52 -11.48
N SER A 257 -9.88 4.45 -11.19
CA SER A 257 -9.96 5.32 -10.00
C SER A 257 -9.15 6.59 -10.25
N GLU A 258 -9.67 7.73 -9.81
CA GLU A 258 -9.03 9.05 -9.97
C GLU A 258 -7.85 9.27 -9.03
N THR A 259 -7.11 10.36 -9.23
CA THR A 259 -5.97 10.73 -8.39
C THR A 259 -6.41 11.42 -7.10
N VAL A 260 -5.78 11.08 -5.98
CA VAL A 260 -5.79 11.94 -4.77
C VAL A 260 -4.76 13.06 -4.97
N GLY A 261 -5.25 14.26 -5.31
CA GLY A 261 -4.42 15.43 -5.59
C GLY A 261 -3.29 15.12 -6.58
N ARG A 262 -2.04 15.29 -6.13
CA ARG A 262 -0.82 14.94 -6.88
C ARG A 262 0.05 13.93 -6.12
N ARG A 263 -0.58 13.07 -5.33
CA ARG A 263 0.11 12.01 -4.58
C ARG A 263 0.89 11.12 -5.57
N PRO A 264 2.13 10.69 -5.24
CA PRO A 264 2.90 9.85 -6.14
C PRO A 264 2.22 8.49 -6.36
N ALA A 265 2.41 7.95 -7.55
CA ALA A 265 1.91 6.65 -7.97
C ALA A 265 3.03 5.85 -8.66
N LEU A 266 2.93 4.53 -8.58
CA LEU A 266 3.83 3.63 -9.29
C LEU A 266 3.23 3.30 -10.66
N VAL A 267 3.86 3.76 -11.73
CA VAL A 267 3.52 3.38 -13.11
C VAL A 267 4.33 2.14 -13.46
N VAL A 268 3.69 0.98 -13.58
CA VAL A 268 4.34 -0.28 -13.96
C VAL A 268 4.01 -0.66 -15.40
N ARG A 269 5.00 -1.25 -16.07
CA ARG A 269 4.84 -1.86 -17.40
C ARG A 269 4.95 -3.38 -17.27
N ALA A 270 4.20 -4.12 -18.09
CA ALA A 270 4.21 -5.58 -18.10
C ALA A 270 5.64 -6.13 -18.19
N GLU A 271 6.47 -5.59 -19.06
CA GLU A 271 7.86 -6.04 -19.25
C GLU A 271 8.83 -5.54 -18.17
N ALA A 272 8.33 -4.91 -17.10
CA ALA A 272 9.05 -4.17 -16.06
C ALA A 272 9.84 -2.94 -16.56
N LEU A 273 10.29 -2.94 -17.81
CA LEU A 273 11.06 -1.85 -18.40
C LEU A 273 10.24 -0.55 -18.48
N GLY A 274 10.83 0.55 -17.99
CA GLY A 274 10.16 1.86 -17.99
C GLY A 274 9.13 2.03 -16.87
N THR A 275 9.19 1.18 -15.84
CA THR A 275 8.52 1.43 -14.56
C THR A 275 9.09 2.70 -13.92
N GLN A 276 8.24 3.51 -13.30
CA GLN A 276 8.63 4.81 -12.75
C GLN A 276 7.67 5.27 -11.65
N VAL A 277 8.17 6.14 -10.77
CA VAL A 277 7.35 6.89 -9.81
C VAL A 277 6.95 8.21 -10.46
N GLU A 278 5.65 8.51 -10.48
CA GLU A 278 5.12 9.72 -11.12
C GLU A 278 4.11 10.41 -10.21
N ARG A 279 4.04 11.74 -10.28
CA ARG A 279 2.92 12.51 -9.70
C ARG A 279 1.93 12.84 -10.79
N LEU A 280 0.76 12.22 -10.70
CA LEU A 280 -0.28 12.27 -11.72
C LEU A 280 -1.41 13.19 -11.29
N ARG A 281 -2.14 13.71 -12.26
CA ARG A 281 -3.41 14.40 -12.09
C ARG A 281 -4.46 13.80 -13.02
N TRP A 282 -5.61 13.48 -12.48
CA TRP A 282 -6.76 13.03 -13.26
C TRP A 282 -7.58 14.20 -13.81
N VAL A 283 -8.23 13.97 -14.95
CA VAL A 283 -9.24 14.84 -15.55
C VAL A 283 -10.33 13.96 -16.14
N GLY A 284 -11.57 14.16 -15.71
CA GLY A 284 -12.76 13.52 -16.26
C GLY A 284 -13.77 14.55 -16.79
N THR A 285 -14.40 14.25 -17.93
CA THR A 285 -15.50 15.05 -18.47
C THR A 285 -16.57 14.18 -19.10
N VAL A 286 -17.81 14.65 -19.05
CA VAL A 286 -18.96 14.11 -19.77
C VAL A 286 -19.40 15.13 -20.83
N GLU A 287 -19.57 14.68 -22.07
CA GLU A 287 -20.08 15.47 -23.20
C GLU A 287 -21.38 14.83 -23.68
N GLY A 288 -22.51 15.55 -23.62
CA GLY A 288 -23.84 15.02 -23.91
C GLY A 288 -24.59 15.77 -25.00
N TYR A 289 -25.91 15.68 -24.96
CA TYR A 289 -26.84 16.37 -25.86
C TYR A 289 -26.64 17.90 -25.83
N ASP A 290 -26.91 18.58 -26.95
CA ASP A 290 -26.71 20.03 -27.15
C ASP A 290 -25.31 20.54 -26.73
N ASP A 291 -24.27 19.73 -26.93
CA ASP A 291 -22.88 20.02 -26.59
C ASP A 291 -22.66 20.37 -25.09
N VAL A 292 -23.58 19.95 -24.21
CA VAL A 292 -23.43 20.12 -22.76
C VAL A 292 -22.18 19.38 -22.30
N ARG A 293 -21.30 20.09 -21.59
CA ARG A 293 -20.05 19.56 -21.06
C ARG A 293 -19.99 19.72 -19.55
N LEU A 294 -19.90 18.59 -18.85
CA LEU A 294 -19.79 18.52 -17.39
C LEU A 294 -18.41 17.97 -17.00
N THR A 295 -17.93 18.37 -15.82
CA THR A 295 -16.71 17.81 -15.21
C THR A 295 -17.11 16.64 -14.33
N LEU A 296 -16.33 15.56 -14.35
CA LEU A 296 -16.52 14.46 -13.41
C LEU A 296 -15.72 14.74 -12.14
N ASP A 297 -16.24 14.27 -11.01
CA ASP A 297 -15.59 14.32 -9.69
C ASP A 297 -14.83 13.02 -9.38
N GLY A 298 -15.25 11.91 -9.99
CA GLY A 298 -14.58 10.62 -9.81
C GLY A 298 -15.00 9.56 -10.82
N ILE A 299 -14.43 8.38 -10.67
CA ILE A 299 -14.79 7.18 -11.41
C ILE A 299 -14.77 5.96 -10.49
N ASP A 300 -15.76 5.08 -10.61
CA ASP A 300 -15.86 3.80 -9.90
C ASP A 300 -15.72 3.92 -8.37
N ARG A 301 -16.30 4.98 -7.79
CA ARG A 301 -16.39 5.17 -6.33
C ARG A 301 -17.78 5.59 -5.87
N VAL A 302 -18.09 5.42 -4.59
CA VAL A 302 -19.39 5.81 -4.02
C VAL A 302 -19.56 7.34 -4.04
N PRO A 303 -20.63 7.89 -4.65
CA PRO A 303 -20.88 9.33 -4.62
C PRO A 303 -21.12 9.84 -3.20
N GLY A 304 -20.51 10.97 -2.90
CA GLY A 304 -20.49 11.73 -1.67
C GLY A 304 -19.42 11.34 -0.67
N LEU A 305 -18.59 10.33 -0.98
CA LEU A 305 -17.53 9.83 -0.12
C LEU A 305 -16.19 9.85 -0.85
N ILE A 306 -15.29 10.72 -0.40
CA ILE A 306 -13.97 10.94 -1.01
C ILE A 306 -12.90 10.47 -0.03
N ARG A 307 -12.59 9.17 -0.07
CA ARG A 307 -11.57 8.57 0.79
C ARG A 307 -10.20 9.17 0.46
N ASN A 308 -9.47 9.53 1.52
CA ASN A 308 -8.22 10.28 1.49
C ASN A 308 -8.31 11.75 1.06
N CYS A 309 -9.52 12.28 0.83
CA CYS A 309 -9.76 13.62 0.28
C CYS A 309 -8.95 13.86 -1.01
N GLY A 310 -8.70 15.13 -1.36
CA GLY A 310 -7.86 15.47 -2.51
C GLY A 310 -8.59 15.36 -3.86
N GLY A 311 -9.92 15.44 -3.86
CA GLY A 311 -10.75 15.52 -5.05
C GLY A 311 -10.83 16.95 -5.56
N THR A 312 -12.02 17.55 -5.47
CA THR A 312 -12.35 18.88 -6.00
C THR A 312 -12.30 19.96 -4.92
N ALA A 313 -12.48 21.22 -5.30
CA ALA A 313 -12.30 22.34 -4.37
C ALA A 313 -13.47 22.54 -3.41
N ASP A 314 -14.62 21.95 -3.73
CA ASP A 314 -15.89 21.92 -3.01
C ASP A 314 -16.00 20.76 -2.02
N ASP A 315 -15.06 19.81 -2.03
CA ASP A 315 -14.90 18.79 -0.99
C ASP A 315 -14.84 19.42 0.42
N VAL A 316 -15.62 18.86 1.35
CA VAL A 316 -15.63 19.26 2.75
C VAL A 316 -14.94 18.21 3.63
N PRO A 317 -14.04 18.61 4.56
CA PRO A 317 -13.65 19.99 4.89
C PRO A 317 -12.59 20.59 3.95
N THR A 318 -12.05 19.81 3.02
CA THR A 318 -10.98 20.30 2.13
C THR A 318 -10.86 19.50 0.84
N GLY A 319 -10.53 20.21 -0.26
CA GLY A 319 -10.04 19.60 -1.50
C GLY A 319 -8.57 19.18 -1.49
N LEU A 320 -7.88 19.26 -0.33
CA LEU A 320 -6.49 18.81 -0.19
C LEU A 320 -6.44 17.35 0.25
N PRO A 321 -5.40 16.59 -0.15
CA PRO A 321 -5.19 15.24 0.34
C PRO A 321 -5.07 15.20 1.88
N LEU A 322 -5.83 14.30 2.50
CA LEU A 322 -5.74 13.95 3.92
C LEU A 322 -5.87 12.44 4.05
N HIS A 323 -4.72 11.75 4.11
CA HIS A 323 -4.69 10.29 4.18
C HIS A 323 -5.46 9.79 5.40
N ASP A 324 -6.22 8.72 5.20
CA ASP A 324 -7.16 8.11 6.13
C ASP A 324 -8.35 8.98 6.61
N PHE A 325 -8.60 10.12 5.98
CA PHE A 325 -9.80 10.93 6.22
C PHE A 325 -10.78 10.71 5.06
N THR A 326 -12.07 10.83 5.30
CA THR A 326 -13.09 10.78 4.24
C THR A 326 -13.73 12.14 4.15
N CYS A 327 -13.41 12.87 3.09
CA CYS A 327 -14.12 14.10 2.75
C CYS A 327 -15.49 13.75 2.16
N THR A 328 -16.39 14.72 2.19
CA THR A 328 -17.75 14.57 1.66
C THR A 328 -18.06 15.69 0.69
N ASP A 329 -18.87 15.35 -0.31
CA ASP A 329 -19.46 16.29 -1.24
C ASP A 329 -20.92 15.89 -1.50
N SER A 330 -21.84 16.85 -1.45
CA SER A 330 -23.25 16.59 -1.77
C SER A 330 -23.53 16.59 -3.27
N ASP A 331 -22.64 17.15 -4.07
CA ASP A 331 -22.84 17.58 -5.44
C ASP A 331 -21.79 16.94 -6.36
N GLU A 332 -21.91 15.64 -6.62
CA GLU A 332 -20.92 14.91 -7.44
C GLU A 332 -21.49 14.35 -8.73
N LEU A 333 -20.62 14.29 -9.74
CA LEU A 333 -20.80 13.55 -10.98
C LEU A 333 -19.75 12.44 -11.08
N VAL A 334 -20.16 11.19 -10.86
CA VAL A 334 -19.27 10.03 -10.83
C VAL A 334 -19.58 9.08 -11.99
N ALA A 335 -18.57 8.74 -12.78
CA ALA A 335 -18.70 7.74 -13.84
C ALA A 335 -18.52 6.33 -13.27
N PHE A 336 -19.23 5.35 -13.84
CA PHE A 336 -19.07 3.95 -13.50
C PHE A 336 -18.80 3.10 -14.74
N THR A 337 -17.94 2.11 -14.57
CA THR A 337 -17.72 1.00 -15.45
C THR A 337 -18.32 -0.27 -14.85
N SER A 338 -18.43 -1.33 -15.65
CA SER A 338 -18.83 -2.64 -15.13
C SER A 338 -17.77 -3.30 -14.24
N ASP A 339 -16.63 -2.66 -14.01
CA ASP A 339 -15.57 -3.14 -13.12
C ASP A 339 -15.80 -2.76 -11.66
N PHE A 340 -16.66 -1.76 -11.41
CA PHE A 340 -17.00 -1.36 -10.05
C PHE A 340 -17.52 -2.54 -9.23
N GLY A 341 -18.51 -3.25 -9.76
CA GLY A 341 -19.24 -4.28 -9.04
C GLY A 341 -20.47 -4.75 -9.82
N GLN A 342 -21.26 -5.62 -9.21
CA GLN A 342 -22.49 -6.11 -9.86
C GLN A 342 -23.55 -5.01 -10.04
N SER A 343 -23.53 -4.01 -9.17
CA SER A 343 -24.47 -2.89 -9.18
C SER A 343 -23.77 -1.60 -8.80
N THR A 344 -24.21 -0.49 -9.39
CA THR A 344 -23.72 0.84 -9.00
C THR A 344 -24.38 1.30 -7.69
N PRO A 345 -23.73 2.19 -6.92
CA PRO A 345 -24.21 2.64 -5.62
C PRO A 345 -25.62 3.22 -5.68
N SER A 346 -26.49 2.79 -4.76
CA SER A 346 -27.86 3.29 -4.66
C SER A 346 -27.97 4.54 -3.79
N GLY A 347 -28.94 5.42 -4.07
CA GLY A 347 -29.18 6.61 -3.25
C GLY A 347 -29.91 7.74 -3.98
N PRO A 348 -30.11 8.90 -3.33
CA PRO A 348 -30.70 10.06 -3.98
C PRO A 348 -29.85 10.52 -5.16
N GLY A 349 -30.50 10.89 -6.27
CA GLY A 349 -29.83 11.38 -7.47
C GLY A 349 -30.40 10.79 -8.76
N LEU A 350 -29.63 10.93 -9.82
CA LEU A 350 -29.93 10.42 -11.17
C LEU A 350 -28.77 9.57 -11.66
N GLU A 351 -29.07 8.44 -12.31
CA GLU A 351 -28.08 7.63 -13.02
C GLU A 351 -28.45 7.52 -14.49
N ALA A 352 -27.54 7.92 -15.38
CA ALA A 352 -27.64 7.69 -16.82
C ALA A 352 -26.87 6.43 -17.19
N VAL A 353 -27.56 5.39 -17.65
CA VAL A 353 -26.97 4.11 -18.07
C VAL A 353 -26.70 4.13 -19.57
N LEU A 354 -25.49 3.75 -19.94
CA LEU A 354 -24.96 3.78 -21.30
C LEU A 354 -24.66 2.38 -21.80
N ASP A 355 -24.99 2.11 -23.06
CA ASP A 355 -24.50 0.90 -23.72
C ASP A 355 -23.02 1.02 -24.14
N ARG A 356 -22.50 -0.04 -24.77
CA ARG A 356 -21.09 -0.09 -25.25
C ARG A 356 -20.74 0.96 -26.32
N HIS A 357 -21.74 1.61 -26.91
CA HIS A 357 -21.57 2.66 -27.91
C HIS A 357 -21.70 4.07 -27.30
N ASN A 358 -21.79 4.16 -25.97
CA ASN A 358 -22.05 5.39 -25.20
C ASN A 358 -23.43 5.99 -25.49
N THR A 359 -24.40 5.19 -25.93
CA THR A 359 -25.79 5.64 -26.10
C THR A 359 -26.54 5.50 -24.77
N VAL A 360 -27.25 6.54 -24.35
CA VAL A 360 -28.10 6.52 -23.15
C VAL A 360 -29.27 5.57 -23.38
N VAL A 361 -29.34 4.49 -22.59
CA VAL A 361 -30.41 3.48 -22.69
C VAL A 361 -31.43 3.56 -21.55
N SER A 362 -31.06 4.18 -20.43
CA SER A 362 -31.94 4.32 -19.27
C SER A 362 -31.51 5.48 -18.40
N LEU A 363 -32.48 6.16 -17.80
CA LEU A 363 -32.30 7.10 -16.71
C LEU A 363 -32.97 6.52 -15.46
N ARG A 364 -32.27 6.45 -14.33
CA ARG A 364 -32.77 5.90 -13.07
C ARG A 364 -32.77 6.96 -11.99
N SER A 365 -33.89 7.13 -11.31
CA SER A 365 -34.01 7.94 -10.10
C SER A 365 -34.95 7.22 -9.11
N PRO A 366 -34.52 6.89 -7.88
CA PRO A 366 -33.15 7.09 -7.34
C PRO A 366 -32.07 6.39 -8.19
N ARG A 367 -30.84 6.90 -8.12
CA ARG A 367 -29.68 6.32 -8.79
C ARG A 367 -29.34 4.94 -8.21
N GLY A 368 -28.62 4.13 -8.98
CA GLY A 368 -28.15 2.81 -8.59
C GLY A 368 -28.87 1.68 -9.30
N GLY A 369 -28.17 0.55 -9.42
CA GLY A 369 -28.71 -0.70 -9.95
C GLY A 369 -27.70 -1.45 -10.81
N PRO A 370 -28.12 -2.56 -11.44
CA PRO A 370 -27.20 -3.44 -12.14
C PRO A 370 -26.61 -2.77 -13.38
N LEU A 371 -25.35 -3.09 -13.68
CA LEU A 371 -24.63 -2.65 -14.86
C LEU A 371 -24.12 -3.86 -15.65
N SER A 372 -24.64 -4.05 -16.86
CA SER A 372 -24.23 -5.16 -17.73
C SER A 372 -22.76 -5.04 -18.15
N ALA A 373 -22.11 -6.16 -18.46
CA ALA A 373 -20.73 -6.16 -18.94
C ALA A 373 -20.55 -5.23 -20.15
N GLY A 374 -19.58 -4.31 -20.07
CA GLY A 374 -19.28 -3.33 -21.12
C GLY A 374 -20.23 -2.14 -21.19
N HIS A 375 -21.28 -2.10 -20.36
CA HIS A 375 -22.04 -0.88 -20.12
C HIS A 375 -21.26 0.05 -19.17
N LYS A 376 -21.67 1.32 -19.18
CA LYS A 376 -21.18 2.36 -18.28
C LYS A 376 -22.35 3.09 -17.68
N SER A 377 -22.12 3.88 -16.64
CA SER A 377 -23.10 4.87 -16.23
C SER A 377 -22.44 6.15 -15.72
N VAL A 378 -23.24 7.19 -15.54
CA VAL A 378 -22.86 8.42 -14.85
C VAL A 378 -23.92 8.66 -13.79
N GLN A 379 -23.51 8.79 -12.53
CA GLN A 379 -24.38 9.17 -11.42
C GLN A 379 -24.17 10.64 -11.09
N ALA A 380 -25.27 11.37 -10.87
CA ALA A 380 -25.28 12.73 -10.36
C ALA A 380 -25.98 12.79 -9.00
N THR A 381 -25.44 13.57 -8.07
CA THR A 381 -26.07 13.92 -6.79
C THR A 381 -26.27 15.44 -6.66
N GLY A 382 -27.07 15.83 -5.67
CA GLY A 382 -27.28 17.23 -5.34
C GLY A 382 -27.80 18.06 -6.52
N THR A 383 -27.18 19.22 -6.71
CA THR A 383 -27.47 20.21 -7.74
C THR A 383 -27.09 19.76 -9.16
N LEU A 384 -26.19 18.78 -9.30
CA LEU A 384 -25.76 18.26 -10.61
C LEU A 384 -26.77 17.31 -11.26
N VAL A 385 -27.87 16.97 -10.57
CA VAL A 385 -28.95 16.13 -11.11
C VAL A 385 -29.60 16.78 -12.33
N ASP A 386 -29.89 18.09 -12.26
CA ASP A 386 -30.52 18.81 -13.37
C ASP A 386 -29.56 18.93 -14.57
N ASP A 387 -28.27 19.13 -14.31
CA ASP A 387 -27.23 19.20 -15.33
C ASP A 387 -27.07 17.87 -16.07
N LEU A 388 -27.02 16.74 -15.35
CA LEU A 388 -26.97 15.41 -15.99
C LEU A 388 -28.26 15.11 -16.75
N SER A 389 -29.42 15.50 -16.20
CA SER A 389 -30.73 15.32 -16.87
C SER A 389 -30.77 16.06 -18.22
N ALA A 390 -30.20 17.26 -18.30
CA ALA A 390 -30.08 18.02 -19.54
C ALA A 390 -29.11 17.38 -20.55
N ALA A 391 -27.99 16.81 -20.06
CA ALA A 391 -26.97 16.20 -20.91
C ALA A 391 -27.34 14.80 -21.42
N ALA A 392 -28.06 14.00 -20.62
CA ALA A 392 -28.30 12.58 -20.86
C ALA A 392 -29.71 12.30 -21.42
N VAL A 393 -29.86 12.39 -22.73
CA VAL A 393 -31.13 12.09 -23.43
C VAL A 393 -31.15 10.63 -23.92
N ILE A 394 -32.20 9.87 -23.61
CA ILE A 394 -32.35 8.48 -24.06
C ILE A 394 -32.27 8.40 -25.59
N GLY A 395 -31.41 7.51 -26.09
CA GLY A 395 -31.14 7.32 -27.52
C GLY A 395 -30.00 8.18 -28.08
N GLU A 396 -29.57 9.21 -27.34
CA GLU A 396 -28.45 10.08 -27.71
C GLU A 396 -27.13 9.60 -27.10
N GLN A 397 -26.01 10.13 -27.62
CA GLN A 397 -24.69 9.83 -27.08
C GLN A 397 -24.40 10.65 -25.83
N LEU A 398 -23.83 10.01 -24.81
CA LEU A 398 -23.23 10.63 -23.64
C LEU A 398 -21.78 10.13 -23.52
N LYS A 399 -20.83 10.95 -23.95
CA LYS A 399 -19.43 10.55 -24.08
C LYS A 399 -18.66 10.86 -22.79
N ILE A 400 -18.14 9.81 -22.17
CA ILE A 400 -17.24 9.90 -21.02
C ILE A 400 -15.79 9.96 -21.52
N SER A 401 -15.02 10.94 -21.05
CA SER A 401 -13.57 11.04 -21.32
C SER A 401 -12.80 11.21 -20.01
N THR A 402 -11.89 10.27 -19.74
CA THR A 402 -10.97 10.32 -18.60
C THR A 402 -9.53 10.30 -19.08
N LYS A 403 -8.65 11.07 -18.42
CA LYS A 403 -7.23 11.20 -18.78
C LYS A 403 -6.37 11.36 -17.53
N LEU A 404 -5.15 10.84 -17.59
CA LEU A 404 -4.10 11.19 -16.64
C LEU A 404 -3.10 12.15 -17.27
N ARG A 405 -2.66 13.13 -16.49
CA ARG A 405 -1.60 14.07 -16.82
C ARG A 405 -0.43 13.91 -15.86
N GLY A 406 0.78 13.84 -16.39
CA GLY A 406 1.99 13.80 -15.58
C GLY A 406 2.42 15.18 -15.11
N GLU A 407 3.58 15.26 -14.45
CA GLU A 407 3.99 16.49 -13.77
C GLU A 407 4.11 17.72 -14.67
N ARG A 408 4.50 17.53 -15.93
CA ARG A 408 4.65 18.58 -16.95
C ARG A 408 3.37 18.83 -17.76
N GLY A 409 2.24 18.26 -17.33
CA GLY A 409 0.93 18.41 -17.98
C GLY A 409 0.71 17.52 -19.20
N GLN A 410 1.70 16.71 -19.59
CA GLN A 410 1.62 15.76 -20.69
C GLN A 410 0.60 14.65 -20.37
N VAL A 411 -0.18 14.22 -21.37
CA VAL A 411 -1.06 13.07 -21.20
C VAL A 411 -0.21 11.81 -21.05
N VAL A 412 -0.48 11.03 -20.00
CA VAL A 412 0.20 9.76 -19.75
C VAL A 412 -0.60 8.66 -20.44
N GLY A 413 0.00 8.02 -21.45
CA GLY A 413 -0.63 6.92 -22.18
C GLY A 413 -0.74 5.66 -21.33
N GLN A 414 -1.90 5.01 -21.41
CA GLN A 414 -2.24 3.79 -20.67
C GLN A 414 -2.47 2.62 -21.65
N PRO A 415 -1.45 2.16 -22.40
CA PRO A 415 -1.61 0.96 -23.21
C PRO A 415 -1.97 -0.24 -22.30
N PRO A 416 -2.59 -1.30 -22.85
CA PRO A 416 -3.06 -2.44 -22.05
C PRO A 416 -1.99 -3.10 -21.17
N SER A 417 -0.71 -2.96 -21.51
CA SER A 417 0.43 -3.44 -20.72
C SER A 417 0.80 -2.55 -19.52
N THR A 418 -0.05 -1.60 -19.14
CA THR A 418 0.23 -0.64 -18.06
C THR A 418 -0.70 -0.86 -16.90
N SER A 419 -0.11 -0.92 -15.71
CA SER A 419 -0.83 -0.68 -14.47
C SER A 419 -0.29 0.56 -13.78
N ILE A 420 -1.14 1.26 -13.05
CA ILE A 420 -0.76 2.38 -12.19
C ILE A 420 -1.45 2.14 -10.86
N VAL A 421 -0.67 2.04 -9.79
CA VAL A 421 -1.20 1.88 -8.44
C VAL A 421 -0.85 3.11 -7.63
N ASN A 422 -1.82 3.57 -6.83
CA ASN A 422 -1.61 4.67 -5.92
C ASN A 422 -0.67 4.26 -4.78
N GLY A 423 -0.14 5.23 -4.07
CA GLY A 423 0.72 5.03 -2.91
C GLY A 423 1.03 6.38 -2.29
N GLY A 424 2.20 6.53 -1.70
CA GLY A 424 2.65 7.74 -1.01
C GLY A 424 3.03 7.45 0.44
N PRO A 425 3.72 8.37 1.12
CA PRO A 425 4.37 9.53 0.52
C PRO A 425 5.52 9.11 -0.41
N GLU A 426 6.01 10.07 -1.18
CA GLU A 426 7.29 9.90 -1.88
C GLU A 426 8.40 9.64 -0.85
N LEU A 427 9.39 8.84 -1.23
CA LEU A 427 10.46 8.42 -0.32
C LEU A 427 11.83 8.86 -0.82
N VAL A 428 12.10 8.64 -2.10
CA VAL A 428 13.38 8.91 -2.75
C VAL A 428 13.10 9.53 -4.10
N ARG A 429 13.86 10.58 -4.45
CA ARG A 429 13.84 11.24 -5.75
C ARG A 429 15.28 11.45 -6.22
N ASP A 430 15.59 11.03 -7.45
CA ASP A 430 16.92 11.17 -8.04
C ASP A 430 18.07 10.61 -7.16
N GLY A 431 17.81 9.50 -6.47
CA GLY A 431 18.74 8.81 -5.57
C GLY A 431 18.96 9.50 -4.22
N ARG A 432 18.15 10.50 -3.89
CA ARG A 432 18.22 11.25 -2.63
C ARG A 432 16.95 11.06 -1.83
N LEU A 433 17.10 10.92 -0.52
CA LEU A 433 15.97 10.94 0.42
C LEU A 433 15.14 12.20 0.17
N HIS A 434 13.86 12.00 -0.14
CA HIS A 434 12.92 13.06 -0.52
C HIS A 434 11.53 12.74 0.00
N VAL A 435 11.42 12.60 1.32
CA VAL A 435 10.16 12.22 1.95
C VAL A 435 9.22 13.42 2.01
N THR A 436 8.05 13.31 1.39
CA THR A 436 7.06 14.42 1.23
C THR A 436 5.72 14.17 1.93
N PRO A 437 5.69 13.92 3.26
CA PRO A 437 4.46 13.62 3.95
C PRO A 437 3.45 14.78 3.91
N THR A 438 3.88 16.05 3.85
CA THR A 438 2.93 17.18 3.85
C THR A 438 2.19 17.27 2.53
N ALA A 439 2.92 17.32 1.41
CA ALA A 439 2.35 17.45 0.07
C ALA A 439 1.47 16.25 -0.32
N ASP A 440 1.76 15.07 0.25
CA ASP A 440 1.05 13.84 -0.06
C ASP A 440 -0.13 13.55 0.89
N GLY A 441 -0.39 14.45 1.86
CA GLY A 441 -1.54 14.38 2.77
C GLY A 441 -1.35 13.50 4.00
N PHE A 442 -0.11 13.19 4.37
CA PHE A 442 0.22 12.40 5.56
C PHE A 442 0.46 13.25 6.83
N VAL A 443 0.28 14.57 6.73
CA VAL A 443 0.27 15.51 7.85
C VAL A 443 -1.14 16.08 7.97
N ARG A 444 -1.82 15.82 9.09
CA ARG A 444 -3.13 16.41 9.40
C ARG A 444 -2.93 17.63 10.32
N PRO A 445 -3.26 18.85 9.87
CA PRO A 445 -2.97 20.06 10.65
C PRO A 445 -3.58 20.08 12.06
N THR A 446 -4.74 19.47 12.25
CA THR A 446 -5.48 19.45 13.52
C THR A 446 -5.29 18.16 14.33
N ASP A 447 -4.58 17.17 13.78
CA ASP A 447 -4.39 15.86 14.39
C ASP A 447 -2.93 15.37 14.28
N PRO A 448 -2.05 15.78 15.20
CA PRO A 448 -0.66 15.28 15.23
C PRO A 448 -0.58 13.78 15.55
N SER A 449 -1.63 13.18 16.16
CA SER A 449 -1.65 11.75 16.46
C SER A 449 -1.66 10.90 15.19
N PHE A 450 -2.25 11.42 14.11
CA PHE A 450 -2.19 10.76 12.82
C PHE A 450 -0.74 10.62 12.31
N TYR A 451 0.01 11.73 12.24
CA TYR A 451 1.40 11.69 11.81
C TYR A 451 2.25 10.83 12.76
N TYR A 452 2.01 10.90 14.07
CA TYR A 452 2.67 10.02 15.04
C TYR A 452 2.41 8.55 14.74
N GLY A 453 1.15 8.15 14.60
CA GLY A 453 0.77 6.75 14.39
C GLY A 453 1.20 6.21 13.02
N PHE A 454 1.04 7.01 11.98
CA PHE A 454 1.28 6.59 10.60
C PHE A 454 2.73 6.78 10.16
N SER A 455 3.37 7.92 10.48
CA SER A 455 4.67 8.31 9.92
C SER A 455 5.82 8.15 10.89
N ALA A 456 5.67 8.63 12.13
CA ALA A 456 6.76 8.66 13.11
C ALA A 456 6.94 7.34 13.86
N LYS A 457 5.86 6.59 14.11
CA LYS A 457 5.91 5.25 14.71
C LYS A 457 6.24 4.20 13.66
N ARG A 458 6.97 3.16 14.06
CA ARG A 458 7.25 2.02 13.19
C ARG A 458 5.99 1.19 12.94
N ASN A 459 5.80 0.85 11.67
CA ASN A 459 4.73 -0.04 11.22
C ASN A 459 5.31 -1.04 10.21
N PRO A 460 4.63 -2.17 9.93
CA PRO A 460 4.87 -2.90 8.71
C PRO A 460 4.71 -1.98 7.50
N ARG A 461 5.57 -2.14 6.50
CA ARG A 461 5.56 -1.29 5.30
C ARG A 461 5.67 -2.12 4.05
N THR A 462 4.95 -1.68 3.03
CA THR A 462 5.23 -2.04 1.65
C THR A 462 5.71 -0.79 0.94
N PHE A 463 6.75 -0.91 0.12
CA PHE A 463 7.25 0.20 -0.70
C PHE A 463 7.87 -0.34 -1.98
N ALA A 464 7.93 0.52 -2.99
CA ALA A 464 8.41 0.17 -4.30
C ALA A 464 9.24 1.29 -4.91
N GLY A 465 10.16 0.92 -5.78
CA GLY A 465 10.98 1.88 -6.48
C GLY A 465 11.78 1.26 -7.62
N VAL A 466 12.50 2.12 -8.32
CA VAL A 466 13.37 1.75 -9.43
C VAL A 466 14.77 2.25 -9.18
N ASP A 467 15.78 1.47 -9.54
CA ASP A 467 17.17 1.91 -9.49
C ASP A 467 17.64 2.58 -10.79
N ALA A 468 18.88 3.05 -10.81
CA ALA A 468 19.45 3.71 -11.99
C ALA A 468 19.63 2.79 -13.21
N ALA A 469 19.57 1.46 -13.03
CA ALA A 469 19.60 0.48 -14.11
C ALA A 469 18.19 0.09 -14.60
N GLY A 470 17.13 0.67 -14.01
CA GLY A 470 15.74 0.36 -14.31
C GLY A 470 15.25 -0.94 -13.68
N ARG A 471 16.00 -1.53 -12.74
CA ARG A 471 15.51 -2.68 -11.96
C ARG A 471 14.44 -2.20 -10.99
N ILE A 472 13.39 -2.98 -10.85
CA ILE A 472 12.28 -2.70 -9.93
C ILE A 472 12.54 -3.45 -8.63
N MET A 473 12.26 -2.80 -7.51
CA MET A 473 12.30 -3.41 -6.20
C MET A 473 10.95 -3.24 -5.52
N LEU A 474 10.35 -4.36 -5.12
CA LEU A 474 9.13 -4.41 -4.31
C LEU A 474 9.50 -4.96 -2.94
N VAL A 475 9.22 -4.21 -1.88
CA VAL A 475 9.73 -4.52 -0.54
C VAL A 475 8.58 -4.62 0.45
N ALA A 476 8.56 -5.71 1.21
CA ALA A 476 7.74 -5.86 2.41
C ALA A 476 8.65 -5.85 3.64
N ALA A 477 8.33 -5.02 4.63
CA ALA A 477 9.00 -4.97 5.92
C ALA A 477 8.00 -5.40 7.01
N ASP A 478 8.30 -6.49 7.71
CA ASP A 478 7.49 -6.98 8.82
C ASP A 478 7.52 -5.97 9.98
N GLY A 479 6.43 -5.85 10.74
CA GLY A 479 6.32 -4.90 11.84
C GLY A 479 5.21 -5.24 12.83
N ARG A 480 5.00 -4.38 13.84
CA ARG A 480 4.01 -4.60 14.91
C ARG A 480 4.18 -5.96 15.63
N SER A 481 5.41 -6.45 15.66
CA SER A 481 5.82 -7.64 16.39
C SER A 481 7.07 -7.33 17.22
N THR A 482 7.38 -8.17 18.19
CA THR A 482 8.68 -8.16 18.88
C THR A 482 9.76 -8.89 18.07
N SER A 483 9.36 -9.67 17.05
CA SER A 483 10.25 -10.35 16.10
C SER A 483 10.61 -9.50 14.87
N SER A 484 9.94 -8.37 14.67
CA SER A 484 10.32 -7.35 13.69
C SER A 484 9.69 -6.01 14.09
N LEU A 485 10.51 -4.97 14.25
CA LEU A 485 10.04 -3.67 14.74
C LEU A 485 9.20 -2.89 13.72
N GLY A 486 9.36 -3.16 12.41
CA GLY A 486 8.79 -2.34 11.35
C GLY A 486 9.66 -1.12 11.03
N LEU A 487 9.11 -0.17 10.28
CA LEU A 487 9.80 1.04 9.84
C LEU A 487 8.92 2.28 10.04
N THR A 488 9.54 3.38 10.49
CA THR A 488 8.97 4.73 10.32
C THR A 488 9.00 5.10 8.84
N ILE A 489 8.24 6.10 8.40
CA ILE A 489 8.27 6.53 6.99
C ILE A 489 9.67 7.03 6.57
N VAL A 490 10.40 7.70 7.48
CA VAL A 490 11.77 8.16 7.21
C VAL A 490 12.75 6.99 7.12
N GLU A 491 12.62 5.98 8.00
CA GLU A 491 13.38 4.73 7.90
C GLU A 491 13.08 4.00 6.58
N THR A 492 11.82 3.96 6.13
CA THR A 492 11.45 3.38 4.83
C THR A 492 12.20 4.05 3.69
N GLY A 493 12.26 5.38 3.66
CA GLY A 493 13.00 6.12 2.63
C GLY A 493 14.51 5.89 2.70
N ALA A 494 15.07 5.82 3.91
CA ALA A 494 16.50 5.52 4.09
C ALA A 494 16.85 4.09 3.63
N VAL A 495 15.97 3.11 3.90
CA VAL A 495 16.11 1.74 3.39
C VAL A 495 16.00 1.71 1.87
N ALA A 496 14.99 2.36 1.28
CA ALA A 496 14.83 2.45 -0.16
C ALA A 496 16.09 3.00 -0.84
N GLN A 497 16.64 4.09 -0.29
CA GLN A 497 17.90 4.68 -0.77
C GLN A 497 19.08 3.72 -0.63
N ALA A 498 19.21 3.03 0.52
CA ALA A 498 20.29 2.07 0.76
C ALA A 498 20.21 0.80 -0.10
N LEU A 499 19.00 0.41 -0.52
CA LEU A 499 18.78 -0.64 -1.53
C LEU A 499 19.15 -0.20 -2.95
N GLY A 500 19.46 1.09 -3.15
CA GLY A 500 19.89 1.66 -4.42
C GLY A 500 18.76 2.19 -5.29
N MET A 501 17.54 2.32 -4.75
CA MET A 501 16.44 2.94 -5.48
C MET A 501 16.78 4.40 -5.78
N ARG A 502 16.61 4.79 -7.04
CA ARG A 502 16.70 6.18 -7.50
C ARG A 502 15.41 6.93 -7.19
N ASP A 503 14.28 6.32 -7.51
CA ASP A 503 12.95 6.88 -7.27
C ASP A 503 12.11 5.83 -6.55
N ALA A 504 11.46 6.23 -5.45
CA ALA A 504 10.69 5.31 -4.62
C ALA A 504 9.52 6.01 -3.94
N LEU A 505 8.45 5.25 -3.73
CA LEU A 505 7.28 5.65 -2.97
C LEU A 505 6.91 4.55 -1.97
N ASN A 506 6.25 4.95 -0.89
CA ASN A 506 5.58 4.02 0.01
C ASN A 506 4.28 3.51 -0.66
N LEU A 507 3.89 2.28 -0.36
CA LEU A 507 2.62 1.65 -0.75
C LEU A 507 1.79 1.37 0.52
N ASP A 508 0.64 0.71 0.40
CA ASP A 508 -0.17 0.44 1.58
C ASP A 508 0.57 -0.47 2.59
N GLY A 509 0.41 -0.17 3.87
CA GLY A 509 1.21 -0.73 4.95
C GLY A 509 0.39 -1.36 6.07
N GLY A 510 0.99 -1.47 7.25
CA GLY A 510 0.31 -2.02 8.41
C GLY A 510 -0.17 -3.45 8.18
N GLY A 511 -1.45 -3.71 8.47
CA GLY A 511 -2.03 -5.05 8.29
C GLY A 511 -2.08 -5.51 6.84
N SER A 512 -1.99 -4.59 5.88
CA SER A 512 -1.99 -4.89 4.44
C SER A 512 -0.65 -5.45 3.96
N THR A 513 0.46 -5.17 4.65
CA THR A 513 1.81 -5.59 4.22
C THR A 513 1.92 -7.10 4.11
N THR A 514 1.90 -7.58 2.86
CA THR A 514 1.93 -9.00 2.55
C THR A 514 2.78 -9.23 1.29
N MET A 515 3.70 -10.19 1.37
CA MET A 515 4.44 -10.72 0.23
C MET A 515 4.17 -12.21 0.08
N VAL A 516 3.93 -12.63 -1.15
CA VAL A 516 3.57 -13.98 -1.54
C VAL A 516 4.57 -14.51 -2.55
N VAL A 517 4.96 -15.78 -2.41
CA VAL A 517 5.74 -16.53 -3.40
C VAL A 517 5.11 -17.90 -3.57
N ASP A 518 4.92 -18.34 -4.81
CA ASP A 518 4.28 -19.61 -5.15
C ASP A 518 2.93 -19.83 -4.43
N GLY A 519 2.14 -18.75 -4.32
CA GLY A 519 0.85 -18.74 -3.65
C GLY A 519 0.88 -18.85 -2.12
N GLN A 520 2.06 -18.78 -1.49
CA GLN A 520 2.25 -18.81 -0.03
C GLN A 520 2.71 -17.45 0.50
N VAL A 521 2.12 -17.00 1.61
CA VAL A 521 2.58 -15.81 2.34
C VAL A 521 3.93 -16.13 3.00
N ILE A 522 4.96 -15.31 2.72
CA ILE A 522 6.34 -15.56 3.21
C ILE A 522 6.79 -14.59 4.33
N ASN A 523 6.08 -13.48 4.47
CA ASN A 523 6.28 -12.50 5.53
C ASN A 523 5.30 -12.75 6.70
N GLN A 524 5.28 -11.88 7.70
CA GLN A 524 4.41 -12.00 8.88
C GLN A 524 3.35 -10.88 8.87
N PRO A 525 2.13 -11.12 8.36
CA PRO A 525 1.02 -10.18 8.48
C PRO A 525 0.79 -9.76 9.94
N SER A 526 0.54 -8.47 10.16
CA SER A 526 0.49 -7.91 11.53
C SER A 526 -0.87 -8.00 12.21
N ASP A 527 -1.94 -8.20 11.44
CA ASP A 527 -3.28 -8.25 12.00
C ASP A 527 -3.49 -9.57 12.74
N ALA A 528 -4.22 -9.52 13.86
CA ALA A 528 -4.47 -10.70 14.67
C ALA A 528 -5.26 -11.80 13.91
N ALA A 529 -6.03 -11.41 12.90
CA ALA A 529 -6.78 -12.31 12.03
C ALA A 529 -5.94 -12.92 10.89
N GLY A 530 -4.67 -12.52 10.74
CA GLY A 530 -3.78 -12.96 9.68
C GLY A 530 -3.70 -11.98 8.51
N GLU A 531 -3.58 -12.52 7.29
CA GLU A 531 -3.50 -11.74 6.06
C GLU A 531 -4.79 -10.93 5.85
N ARG A 532 -4.64 -9.61 5.65
CA ARG A 532 -5.75 -8.71 5.41
C ARG A 532 -6.17 -8.74 3.93
N PRO A 533 -7.48 -8.77 3.63
CA PRO A 533 -7.98 -8.44 2.29
C PRO A 533 -7.70 -6.97 1.92
N VAL A 534 -7.13 -6.75 0.74
CA VAL A 534 -6.69 -5.45 0.20
C VAL A 534 -7.46 -5.10 -1.07
N GLY A 535 -7.39 -3.83 -1.51
CA GLY A 535 -8.03 -3.39 -2.76
C GLY A 535 -7.25 -3.80 -4.01
N ASP A 536 -5.93 -3.95 -3.94
CA ASP A 536 -5.13 -4.46 -5.05
C ASP A 536 -3.76 -5.02 -4.65
N ALA A 537 -3.14 -5.74 -5.59
CA ALA A 537 -1.80 -6.29 -5.46
C ALA A 537 -1.01 -6.18 -6.78
N LEU A 538 0.31 -6.05 -6.65
CA LEU A 538 1.26 -6.19 -7.76
C LEU A 538 1.66 -7.66 -7.90
N LEU A 539 1.51 -8.21 -9.10
CA LEU A 539 1.72 -9.62 -9.43
C LEU A 539 2.88 -9.76 -10.42
N ILE A 540 3.77 -10.70 -10.14
CA ILE A 540 4.87 -11.12 -11.03
C ILE A 540 4.47 -12.46 -11.64
N LEU A 541 4.13 -12.45 -12.92
CA LEU A 541 3.76 -13.64 -13.69
C LEU A 541 5.00 -14.28 -14.34
N PRO A 542 5.01 -15.60 -14.56
CA PRO A 542 6.10 -16.33 -15.19
C PRO A 542 6.41 -15.92 -16.64
#